data_AF-A0A8X7R169-F1
#
_entry.id   AF-A0A8X7R169-F1
#
_cell.length_a   1.000
_cell.length_b   1.000
_cell.length_c   1.000
_cell.angle_alpha   90.00
_cell.angle_beta   90.00
_cell.angle_gamma   90.00
#
_symmetry.space_group_name_H-M   'P 1'
#
loop_
_entity.id
_entity.type
_entity.pdbx_description
1 polymer ?
#
loop_
_entity_poly.entity_id
_entity_poly.type
_entity_poly.pdbx_seq_one_letter_code
_entity_poly.pdbx_strand_id
1 'polypeptide(L)'
;MAPSSSAKPLKGPQVFISFRGDDVRKHFISFLDPALRRANINVFIDENEFLGADLANLFTRIEESEIALVIFSKNYADSDWCLDELAKMKERKDQGRLRVIPIFYNLSPSVVKELRQDFGDKFRDMQRRHKHQPERTKKWEEALVSVPDIKGMPLSEQSDRTDNEFINSLVVEIQRLLDYMAVKGTPTREENHHGGSMVPARKLEKEAKNQGDSLVPAKNLDREVTLQGGYMVPSIIPARQLQITHYDNSQKWAWIFINEAPNYEELEVAKMIKIHWLKIVGTYEDTSDLTPGAKYEAVFQVKLEDNAIGWEQPVTLKLKVEQHDGSDDNRVDRNESLKDYIGHNWVDILAGVFVAPPRNKPAKITFTMFQYVTDDKKKGLVVKGVAIRPTN
;
A
#
# COMPACT_ATOMS: atom_id res chain seq x y z
N MET A 1 -7.82 7.28 42.37
CA MET A 1 -8.55 6.85 41.16
C MET A 1 -8.22 7.85 40.06
N ALA A 2 -7.39 7.46 39.09
CA ALA A 2 -7.15 8.26 37.90
C ALA A 2 -8.31 8.05 36.90
N PRO A 3 -8.76 9.08 36.17
CA PRO A 3 -9.85 8.92 35.22
C PRO A 3 -9.39 8.02 34.07
N SER A 4 -10.16 6.97 33.79
CA SER A 4 -9.92 6.12 32.62
C SER A 4 -10.09 6.96 31.36
N SER A 5 -9.01 7.15 30.61
CA SER A 5 -9.07 7.67 29.25
C SER A 5 -9.87 6.68 28.41
N SER A 6 -11.13 7.00 28.14
CA SER A 6 -11.91 6.33 27.10
C SER A 6 -11.25 6.64 25.77
N ALA A 7 -10.52 5.67 25.21
CA ALA A 7 -10.03 5.76 23.84
C ALA A 7 -11.21 6.06 22.91
N LYS A 8 -11.18 7.20 22.22
CA LYS A 8 -12.18 7.52 21.20
C LYS A 8 -12.15 6.39 20.15
N PRO A 9 -13.30 5.88 19.67
CA PRO A 9 -13.31 4.89 18.60
C PRO A 9 -12.52 5.45 17.42
N LEU A 10 -11.56 4.67 16.91
CA LEU A 10 -10.87 5.01 15.67
C LEU A 10 -11.94 5.13 14.58
N LYS A 11 -12.16 6.33 14.06
CA LYS A 11 -13.02 6.55 12.91
C LYS A 11 -12.39 5.82 11.71
N GLY A 12 -13.18 5.06 10.98
CA GLY A 12 -12.75 4.41 9.75
C GLY A 12 -12.33 5.44 8.67
N PRO A 13 -11.87 4.97 7.51
CA PRO A 13 -11.48 5.86 6.41
C PRO A 13 -12.66 6.72 5.97
N GLN A 14 -12.42 8.01 5.72
CA GLN A 14 -13.45 8.91 5.16
C GLN A 14 -13.64 8.66 3.67
N VAL A 15 -12.55 8.35 2.97
CA VAL A 15 -12.52 8.07 1.53
C VAL A 15 -11.95 6.68 1.29
N PHE A 16 -12.68 5.85 0.55
CA PHE A 16 -12.21 4.59 -0.02
C PHE A 16 -11.84 4.80 -1.49
N ILE A 17 -10.71 4.25 -1.96
CA ILE A 17 -10.30 4.32 -3.36
C ILE A 17 -10.14 2.91 -3.93
N SER A 18 -10.95 2.58 -4.94
CA SER A 18 -10.85 1.34 -5.71
C SER A 18 -10.27 1.64 -7.09
N PHE A 19 -9.24 0.89 -7.47
CA PHE A 19 -8.60 1.01 -8.78
C PHE A 19 -7.90 -0.28 -9.18
N ARG A 20 -7.46 -0.34 -10.44
CA ARG A 20 -6.64 -1.45 -10.95
C ARG A 20 -5.68 -0.96 -12.03
N GLY A 21 -4.43 -1.44 -11.98
CA GLY A 21 -3.46 -1.36 -13.06
C GLY A 21 -2.27 -0.48 -12.71
N ASP A 22 -1.06 -1.01 -12.93
CA ASP A 22 0.20 -0.40 -12.49
C ASP A 22 0.36 1.04 -12.96
N ASP A 23 -0.13 1.36 -14.15
CA ASP A 23 -0.08 2.71 -14.71
C ASP A 23 -0.92 3.69 -13.89
N VAL A 24 -2.11 3.27 -13.44
CA VAL A 24 -2.97 4.06 -12.55
C VAL A 24 -2.27 4.27 -11.21
N ARG A 25 -1.61 3.22 -10.68
CA ARG A 25 -0.86 3.31 -9.42
C ARG A 25 0.27 4.34 -9.51
N LYS A 26 1.15 4.17 -10.51
CA LYS A 26 2.41 4.92 -10.64
C LYS A 26 2.18 6.38 -11.02
N HIS A 27 1.14 6.66 -11.81
CA HIS A 27 0.90 8.00 -12.34
C HIS A 27 -0.22 8.71 -11.61
N PHE A 28 -1.39 8.10 -11.40
CA PHE A 28 -2.52 8.83 -10.84
C PHE A 28 -2.59 8.75 -9.31
N ILE A 29 -2.54 7.54 -8.75
CA ILE A 29 -2.64 7.31 -7.30
C ILE A 29 -1.46 7.90 -6.53
N SER A 30 -0.25 7.80 -7.09
CA SER A 30 0.99 8.33 -6.49
C SER A 30 0.93 9.84 -6.21
N PHE A 31 0.12 10.60 -6.96
CA PHE A 31 -0.14 12.03 -6.70
C PHE A 31 -1.44 12.26 -5.91
N LEU A 32 -2.48 11.46 -6.14
CA LEU A 32 -3.78 11.62 -5.47
C LEU A 32 -3.70 11.32 -3.96
N ASP A 33 -3.05 10.22 -3.55
CA ASP A 33 -2.91 9.84 -2.15
C ASP A 33 -2.26 10.94 -1.30
N PRO A 34 -1.05 11.45 -1.64
CA PRO A 34 -0.44 12.51 -0.86
C PRO A 34 -1.24 13.82 -0.93
N ALA A 35 -1.96 14.11 -2.03
CA ALA A 35 -2.79 15.30 -2.11
C ALA A 35 -3.98 15.26 -1.14
N LEU A 36 -4.67 14.12 -1.04
CA LEU A 36 -5.75 13.91 -0.06
C LEU A 36 -5.22 13.93 1.37
N ARG A 37 -4.08 13.29 1.64
CA ARG A 37 -3.45 13.30 2.98
C ARG A 37 -3.00 14.71 3.39
N ARG A 38 -2.47 15.52 2.47
CA ARG A 38 -2.14 16.94 2.73
C ARG A 38 -3.37 17.77 3.07
N ALA A 39 -4.53 17.41 2.55
CA ALA A 39 -5.82 17.99 2.92
C ALA A 39 -6.39 17.42 4.23
N ASN A 40 -5.64 16.58 4.95
CA ASN A 40 -6.05 15.94 6.20
C ASN A 40 -7.29 15.04 6.06
N ILE A 41 -7.47 14.43 4.88
CA ILE A 41 -8.53 13.47 4.59
C ILE A 41 -8.02 12.06 4.90
N ASN A 42 -8.74 11.30 5.71
CA ASN A 42 -8.40 9.90 6.01
C ASN A 42 -8.77 9.00 4.82
N VAL A 43 -7.76 8.49 4.11
CA VAL A 43 -7.96 7.68 2.90
C VAL A 43 -7.53 6.24 3.11
N PHE A 44 -8.37 5.31 2.67
CA PHE A 44 -8.01 3.93 2.43
C PHE A 44 -7.91 3.68 0.93
N ILE A 45 -6.74 3.21 0.49
CA ILE A 45 -6.49 2.86 -0.91
C ILE A 45 -6.44 1.36 -0.98
N ASP A 46 -7.34 0.79 -1.79
CA ASP A 46 -7.25 -0.61 -2.10
C ASP A 46 -6.10 -0.84 -3.09
N GLU A 47 -5.20 -1.75 -2.73
CA GLU A 47 -3.96 -2.03 -3.45
C GLU A 47 -4.08 -3.27 -4.33
N ASN A 48 -5.21 -3.43 -5.02
CA ASN A 48 -5.65 -4.64 -5.72
C ASN A 48 -4.63 -5.34 -6.65
N GLU A 49 -3.51 -4.71 -7.06
CA GLU A 49 -2.43 -5.35 -7.84
C GLU A 49 -1.68 -6.48 -7.12
N PHE A 50 -1.67 -6.49 -5.79
CA PHE A 50 -0.94 -7.48 -4.99
C PHE A 50 -1.92 -8.18 -4.05
N LEU A 51 -2.72 -9.07 -4.62
CA LEU A 51 -3.90 -9.63 -3.97
C LEU A 51 -3.64 -10.31 -2.63
N GLY A 52 -4.62 -10.17 -1.74
CA GLY A 52 -4.68 -10.76 -0.41
C GLY A 52 -5.38 -9.89 0.64
N ALA A 53 -6.10 -8.82 0.29
CA ALA A 53 -6.90 -8.12 1.30
C ALA A 53 -8.11 -9.00 1.69
N ASP A 54 -8.32 -9.22 2.99
CA ASP A 54 -9.52 -9.88 3.52
C ASP A 54 -10.77 -9.16 2.99
N LEU A 55 -11.56 -9.84 2.16
CA LEU A 55 -12.80 -9.31 1.57
C LEU A 55 -13.70 -8.71 2.65
N ALA A 56 -13.76 -9.34 3.84
CA ALA A 56 -14.53 -8.80 4.95
C ALA A 56 -13.94 -7.45 5.44
N ASN A 57 -12.61 -7.31 5.46
CA ASN A 57 -11.95 -6.05 5.82
C ASN A 57 -12.18 -4.98 4.76
N LEU A 58 -12.06 -5.29 3.47
CA LEU A 58 -12.32 -4.35 2.36
C LEU A 58 -13.76 -3.85 2.38
N PHE A 59 -14.74 -4.75 2.48
CA PHE A 59 -16.14 -4.36 2.60
C PHE A 59 -16.40 -3.56 3.87
N THR A 60 -15.75 -3.90 4.99
CA THR A 60 -15.83 -3.06 6.21
C THR A 60 -15.30 -1.66 5.93
N ARG A 61 -14.20 -1.49 5.18
CA ARG A 61 -13.69 -0.15 4.83
C ARG A 61 -14.64 0.61 3.93
N ILE A 62 -15.24 -0.03 2.94
CA ILE A 62 -16.29 0.59 2.11
C ILE A 62 -17.50 0.98 2.98
N GLU A 63 -17.85 0.15 3.95
CA GLU A 63 -18.97 0.41 4.86
C GLU A 63 -18.71 1.55 5.84
N GLU A 64 -17.47 1.68 6.31
CA GLU A 64 -17.03 2.76 7.20
C GLU A 64 -16.83 4.10 6.48
N SER A 65 -16.65 4.09 5.16
CA SER A 65 -16.42 5.29 4.36
C SER A 65 -17.66 6.11 4.07
N GLU A 66 -17.44 7.43 3.98
CA GLU A 66 -18.45 8.41 3.60
C GLU A 66 -18.46 8.59 2.06
N ILE A 67 -17.27 8.52 1.45
CA ILE A 67 -17.06 8.66 0.01
C ILE A 67 -16.28 7.45 -0.51
N ALA A 68 -16.65 6.95 -1.68
CA ALA A 68 -15.85 6.00 -2.43
C ALA A 68 -15.51 6.55 -3.82
N LEU A 69 -14.23 6.55 -4.17
CA LEU A 69 -13.73 6.82 -5.50
C LEU A 69 -13.55 5.49 -6.22
N VAL A 70 -14.17 5.35 -7.39
CA VAL A 70 -13.89 4.24 -8.30
C VAL A 70 -13.18 4.77 -9.53
N ILE A 71 -11.98 4.26 -9.78
CA ILE A 71 -11.15 4.66 -10.91
C ILE A 71 -11.25 3.57 -11.98
N PHE A 72 -12.15 3.78 -12.94
CA PHE A 72 -12.30 2.91 -14.09
C PHE A 72 -11.10 3.08 -15.01
N SER A 73 -10.35 1.99 -15.19
CA SER A 73 -9.22 1.87 -16.10
C SER A 73 -9.43 0.70 -17.05
N LYS A 74 -8.55 0.58 -18.07
CA LYS A 74 -8.56 -0.53 -19.03
C LYS A 74 -8.58 -1.93 -18.38
N ASN A 75 -7.99 -2.08 -17.18
CA ASN A 75 -7.83 -3.39 -16.52
C ASN A 75 -8.80 -3.62 -15.36
N TYR A 76 -9.70 -2.68 -15.06
CA TYR A 76 -10.60 -2.78 -13.90
C TYR A 76 -11.52 -4.01 -13.97
N ALA A 77 -12.13 -4.27 -15.13
CA ALA A 77 -13.07 -5.38 -15.32
C ALA A 77 -12.42 -6.79 -15.34
N ASP A 78 -11.09 -6.88 -15.29
CA ASP A 78 -10.37 -8.16 -15.26
C ASP A 78 -10.11 -8.69 -13.83
N SER A 79 -10.50 -7.91 -12.81
CA SER A 79 -10.37 -8.26 -11.40
C SER A 79 -11.75 -8.50 -10.79
N ASP A 80 -12.01 -9.72 -10.32
CA ASP A 80 -13.28 -10.07 -9.67
C ASP A 80 -13.42 -9.35 -8.32
N TRP A 81 -12.30 -9.09 -7.64
CA TRP A 81 -12.26 -8.22 -6.47
C TRP A 81 -12.69 -6.79 -6.77
N CYS A 82 -12.17 -6.16 -7.82
CA CYS A 82 -12.60 -4.79 -8.19
C CYS A 82 -14.12 -4.77 -8.50
N LEU A 83 -14.63 -5.81 -9.13
CA LEU A 83 -16.06 -5.93 -9.45
C LEU A 83 -16.93 -6.17 -8.21
N ASP A 84 -16.45 -6.95 -7.24
CA ASP A 84 -17.11 -7.14 -5.95
C ASP A 84 -17.15 -5.84 -5.14
N GLU A 85 -16.05 -5.09 -5.10
CA GLU A 85 -15.99 -3.77 -4.48
C GLU A 85 -16.99 -2.82 -5.12
N LEU A 86 -17.03 -2.77 -6.45
CA LEU A 86 -17.96 -1.93 -7.20
C LEU A 86 -19.42 -2.30 -6.89
N ALA A 87 -19.73 -3.60 -6.82
CA ALA A 87 -21.06 -4.08 -6.44
C ALA A 87 -21.41 -3.67 -4.99
N LYS A 88 -20.44 -3.74 -4.06
CA LYS A 88 -20.65 -3.29 -2.68
C LYS A 88 -20.84 -1.78 -2.59
N MET A 89 -20.07 -1.00 -3.33
CA MET A 89 -20.22 0.46 -3.41
C MET A 89 -21.59 0.86 -3.94
N LYS A 90 -22.07 0.19 -5.01
CA LYS A 90 -23.42 0.37 -5.54
C LYS A 90 -24.46 0.07 -4.47
N GLU A 91 -24.36 -1.06 -3.78
CA GLU A 91 -25.29 -1.45 -2.71
C GLU A 91 -25.38 -0.36 -1.62
N ARG A 92 -24.23 0.12 -1.13
CA ARG A 92 -24.16 1.15 -0.08
C ARG A 92 -24.66 2.52 -0.56
N LYS A 93 -24.38 2.86 -1.81
CA LYS A 93 -24.93 4.05 -2.47
C LYS A 93 -26.45 4.00 -2.54
N ASP A 94 -27.01 2.88 -2.98
CA ASP A 94 -28.46 2.73 -3.15
C ASP A 94 -29.19 2.75 -1.80
N GLN A 95 -28.49 2.40 -0.70
CA GLN A 95 -28.93 2.61 0.68
C GLN A 95 -28.81 4.07 1.17
N GLY A 96 -28.25 4.98 0.37
CA GLY A 96 -27.97 6.37 0.74
C GLY A 96 -26.85 6.53 1.78
N ARG A 97 -26.01 5.50 1.97
CA ARG A 97 -24.97 5.45 3.02
C ARG A 97 -23.55 5.75 2.53
N LEU A 98 -23.35 5.80 1.22
CA LEU A 98 -22.05 6.03 0.60
C LEU A 98 -22.19 6.94 -0.61
N ARG A 99 -21.35 7.97 -0.71
CA ARG A 99 -21.24 8.79 -1.92
C ARG A 99 -20.20 8.17 -2.86
N VAL A 100 -20.64 7.69 -4.02
CA VAL A 100 -19.73 7.12 -5.03
C VAL A 100 -19.39 8.17 -6.09
N ILE A 101 -18.11 8.33 -6.40
CA ILE A 101 -17.60 9.23 -7.44
C ILE A 101 -16.83 8.40 -8.47
N PRO A 102 -17.37 8.22 -9.68
CA PRO A 102 -16.64 7.57 -10.75
C PRO A 102 -15.62 8.52 -11.39
N ILE A 103 -14.40 8.01 -11.58
CA ILE A 103 -13.30 8.63 -12.31
C ILE A 103 -12.97 7.69 -13.47
N PHE A 104 -12.84 8.23 -14.67
CA PHE A 104 -12.53 7.46 -15.86
C PHE A 104 -11.12 7.82 -16.30
N TYR A 105 -10.17 6.89 -16.11
CA TYR A 105 -8.75 7.11 -16.37
C TYR A 105 -8.37 6.48 -17.72
N ASN A 106 -8.05 7.32 -18.71
CA ASN A 106 -7.78 6.92 -20.10
C ASN A 106 -8.87 5.98 -20.67
N LEU A 107 -10.12 6.27 -20.32
CA LEU A 107 -11.28 5.47 -20.70
C LEU A 107 -12.51 6.38 -20.83
N SER A 108 -13.37 6.13 -21.83
CA SER A 108 -14.65 6.84 -21.94
C SER A 108 -15.69 6.24 -20.99
N PRO A 109 -16.56 7.04 -20.35
CA PRO A 109 -17.70 6.54 -19.59
C PRO A 109 -18.61 5.57 -20.37
N SER A 110 -18.79 5.82 -21.67
CA SER A 110 -19.61 4.97 -22.54
C SER A 110 -19.02 3.56 -22.70
N VAL A 111 -17.69 3.43 -22.72
CA VAL A 111 -17.01 2.12 -22.84
C VAL A 111 -17.31 1.25 -21.63
N VAL A 112 -17.33 1.84 -20.43
CA VAL A 112 -17.68 1.15 -19.18
C VAL A 112 -19.17 0.81 -19.17
N LYS A 113 -20.03 1.82 -19.34
CA LYS A 113 -21.49 1.66 -19.22
C LYS A 113 -22.05 0.66 -20.23
N GLU A 114 -21.60 0.73 -21.47
CA GLU A 114 -22.11 -0.12 -22.55
C GLU A 114 -21.32 -1.43 -22.68
N LEU A 115 -20.33 -1.66 -21.81
CA LEU A 115 -19.49 -2.86 -21.80
C LEU A 115 -18.91 -3.18 -23.19
N ARG A 116 -18.32 -2.15 -23.82
CA ARG A 116 -17.75 -2.20 -25.17
C ARG A 116 -16.23 -2.36 -25.13
N GLN A 117 -15.66 -2.66 -26.30
CA GLN A 117 -14.21 -2.77 -26.51
C GLN A 117 -13.54 -3.77 -25.55
N ASP A 118 -12.22 -3.64 -25.37
CA ASP A 118 -11.39 -4.49 -24.51
C ASP A 118 -11.90 -4.56 -23.06
N PHE A 119 -12.50 -3.48 -22.55
CA PHE A 119 -13.11 -3.46 -21.22
C PHE A 119 -14.29 -4.45 -21.13
N GLY A 120 -15.18 -4.41 -22.12
CA GLY A 120 -16.31 -5.33 -22.23
C GLY A 120 -15.88 -6.77 -22.49
N ASP A 121 -14.84 -6.98 -23.29
CA ASP A 121 -14.27 -8.31 -23.54
C ASP A 121 -13.76 -8.95 -22.24
N LYS A 122 -12.98 -8.20 -21.45
CA LYS A 122 -12.52 -8.63 -20.13
C LYS A 122 -13.67 -8.97 -19.19
N PHE A 123 -14.73 -8.14 -19.17
CA PHE A 123 -15.90 -8.44 -18.35
C PHE A 123 -16.62 -9.72 -18.80
N ARG A 124 -16.77 -9.95 -20.11
CA ARG A 124 -17.37 -11.20 -20.62
C ARG A 124 -16.53 -12.43 -20.27
N ASP A 125 -15.20 -12.31 -20.35
CA ASP A 125 -14.31 -13.39 -19.91
C ASP A 125 -14.41 -13.64 -18.41
N MET A 126 -14.53 -12.58 -17.61
CA MET A 126 -14.82 -12.68 -16.18
C MET A 126 -16.15 -13.42 -15.92
N GLN A 127 -17.23 -13.06 -16.63
CA GLN A 127 -18.51 -13.76 -16.50
C GLN A 127 -18.39 -15.24 -16.86
N ARG A 128 -17.61 -15.60 -17.90
CA ARG A 128 -17.34 -17.00 -18.27
C ARG A 128 -16.58 -17.75 -17.16
N ARG A 129 -15.57 -17.11 -16.55
CA ARG A 129 -14.82 -17.68 -15.41
C ARG A 129 -15.72 -17.93 -14.21
N HIS A 130 -16.73 -17.09 -14.00
CA HIS A 130 -17.69 -17.19 -12.89
C HIS A 130 -19.08 -17.68 -13.30
N LYS A 131 -19.18 -18.51 -14.37
CA LYS A 131 -20.45 -19.03 -14.89
C LYS A 131 -21.34 -19.76 -13.87
N HIS A 132 -20.74 -20.29 -12.81
CA HIS A 132 -21.44 -20.99 -11.72
C HIS A 132 -21.95 -20.05 -10.62
N GLN A 133 -21.74 -18.73 -10.74
CA GLN A 133 -22.17 -17.70 -9.79
C GLN A 133 -22.99 -16.60 -10.50
N PRO A 134 -24.10 -16.95 -11.18
CA PRO A 134 -24.84 -16.02 -12.04
C PRO A 134 -25.37 -14.78 -11.30
N GLU A 135 -25.70 -14.92 -10.01
CA GLU A 135 -26.14 -13.79 -9.19
C GLU A 135 -25.02 -12.78 -8.92
N ARG A 136 -23.78 -13.26 -8.71
CA ARG A 136 -22.61 -12.39 -8.49
C ARG A 136 -22.27 -11.63 -9.77
N THR A 137 -22.23 -12.33 -10.90
CA THR A 137 -21.96 -11.71 -12.21
C THR A 137 -23.03 -10.71 -12.61
N LYS A 138 -24.29 -10.95 -12.25
CA LYS A 138 -25.39 -10.00 -12.48
C LYS A 138 -25.22 -8.73 -11.66
N LYS A 139 -24.85 -8.84 -10.38
CA LYS A 139 -24.54 -7.67 -9.53
C LYS A 139 -23.39 -6.83 -10.09
N TRP A 140 -22.37 -7.47 -10.64
CA TRP A 140 -21.27 -6.78 -11.30
C TRP A 140 -21.74 -5.99 -12.52
N GLU A 141 -22.52 -6.62 -13.39
CA GLU A 141 -23.08 -5.97 -14.59
C GLU A 141 -23.93 -4.76 -14.21
N GLU A 142 -24.86 -4.93 -13.26
CA GLU A 142 -25.70 -3.83 -12.76
C GLU A 142 -24.86 -2.67 -12.20
N ALA A 143 -23.73 -2.95 -11.54
CA ALA A 143 -22.85 -1.93 -10.98
C ALA A 143 -22.02 -1.22 -12.05
N LEU A 144 -21.48 -1.95 -13.03
CA LEU A 144 -20.78 -1.38 -14.19
C LEU A 144 -21.69 -0.51 -15.06
N VAL A 145 -22.98 -0.81 -15.14
CA VAL A 145 -23.93 0.01 -15.90
C VAL A 145 -24.39 1.24 -15.11
N SER A 146 -24.69 1.08 -13.82
CA SER A 146 -25.33 2.15 -13.02
C SER A 146 -24.38 3.16 -12.40
N VAL A 147 -23.17 2.76 -12.01
CA VAL A 147 -22.21 3.66 -11.35
C VAL A 147 -21.65 4.72 -12.31
N PRO A 148 -21.32 4.42 -13.58
CA PRO A 148 -20.90 5.44 -14.54
C PRO A 148 -21.94 6.52 -14.85
N ASP A 149 -23.24 6.25 -14.62
CA ASP A 149 -24.33 7.21 -14.83
C ASP A 149 -24.43 8.26 -13.72
N ILE A 150 -23.70 8.07 -12.62
CA ILE A 150 -23.54 9.12 -11.61
C ILE A 150 -22.71 10.23 -12.24
N LYS A 151 -23.12 11.49 -12.01
CA LYS A 151 -22.32 12.66 -12.41
C LYS A 151 -20.93 12.57 -11.78
N GLY A 152 -19.97 12.02 -12.53
CA GLY A 152 -18.58 11.88 -12.16
C GLY A 152 -17.75 13.11 -12.51
N MET A 153 -16.43 12.99 -12.34
CA MET A 153 -15.47 13.96 -12.85
C MET A 153 -14.70 13.31 -14.02
N PRO A 154 -14.99 13.66 -15.28
CA PRO A 154 -14.29 13.07 -16.41
C PRO A 154 -12.84 13.55 -16.46
N LEU A 155 -11.90 12.62 -16.57
CA LEU A 155 -10.50 12.82 -16.98
C LEU A 155 -10.30 12.05 -18.29
N SER A 156 -10.96 12.50 -19.37
CA SER A 156 -10.80 11.84 -20.67
C SER A 156 -9.48 12.25 -21.31
N GLU A 157 -8.98 11.43 -22.23
CA GLU A 157 -7.84 11.75 -23.10
C GLU A 157 -8.03 13.05 -23.90
N GLN A 158 -9.27 13.55 -24.01
CA GLN A 158 -9.61 14.82 -24.68
C GLN A 158 -9.70 16.01 -23.70
N SER A 159 -9.28 15.85 -22.44
CA SER A 159 -9.25 16.96 -21.49
C SER A 159 -7.97 17.77 -21.66
N ASP A 160 -8.08 19.10 -21.77
CA ASP A 160 -6.92 20.01 -21.72
C ASP A 160 -6.29 20.10 -20.31
N ARG A 161 -6.83 19.38 -19.33
CA ARG A 161 -6.41 19.44 -17.93
C ARG A 161 -5.31 18.42 -17.66
N THR A 162 -4.27 18.87 -16.98
CA THR A 162 -3.25 17.96 -16.44
C THR A 162 -3.81 17.12 -15.30
N ASP A 163 -3.22 15.94 -15.05
CA ASP A 163 -3.55 15.10 -13.89
C ASP A 163 -3.49 15.90 -12.57
N ASN A 164 -2.52 16.80 -12.43
CA ASN A 164 -2.39 17.67 -11.25
C ASN A 164 -3.57 18.63 -11.07
N GLU A 165 -4.02 19.29 -12.14
CA GLU A 165 -5.18 20.18 -12.08
C GLU A 165 -6.46 19.39 -11.75
N PHE A 166 -6.60 18.20 -12.33
CA PHE A 166 -7.71 17.31 -12.02
C PHE A 166 -7.70 16.89 -10.55
N ILE A 167 -6.57 16.38 -10.05
CA ILE A 167 -6.39 15.95 -8.66
C ILE A 167 -6.69 17.09 -7.70
N ASN A 168 -6.17 18.30 -7.94
CA ASN A 168 -6.45 19.45 -7.10
C ASN A 168 -7.95 19.76 -7.03
N SER A 169 -8.65 19.71 -8.17
CA SER A 169 -10.10 19.91 -8.16
C SER A 169 -10.88 18.80 -7.46
N LEU A 170 -10.41 17.55 -7.60
CA LEU A 170 -11.02 16.39 -6.96
C LEU A 170 -10.88 16.47 -5.45
N VAL A 171 -9.71 16.85 -4.94
CA VAL A 171 -9.47 17.06 -3.49
C VAL A 171 -10.40 18.15 -2.95
N VAL A 172 -10.54 19.27 -3.65
CA VAL A 172 -11.45 20.36 -3.24
C VAL A 172 -12.91 19.88 -3.22
N GLU A 173 -13.34 19.10 -4.21
CA GLU A 173 -14.69 18.56 -4.26
C GLU A 173 -14.96 17.56 -3.13
N ILE A 174 -14.02 16.65 -2.86
CA ILE A 174 -14.10 15.69 -1.76
C ILE A 174 -14.21 16.44 -0.43
N GLN A 175 -13.38 17.46 -0.21
CA GLN A 175 -13.44 18.26 1.02
C GLN A 175 -14.83 18.91 1.20
N ARG A 176 -15.38 19.53 0.14
CA ARG A 176 -16.72 20.13 0.18
C ARG A 176 -17.80 19.12 0.50
N LEU A 177 -17.71 17.91 -0.06
CA LEU A 177 -18.67 16.84 0.22
C LEU A 177 -18.59 16.38 1.68
N LEU A 178 -17.38 16.19 2.22
CA LEU A 178 -17.18 15.83 3.63
C LEU A 178 -17.72 16.91 4.56
N ASP A 179 -17.42 18.18 4.27
CA ASP A 179 -17.94 19.32 5.05
C ASP A 179 -19.47 19.35 5.03
N TYR A 180 -20.08 19.17 3.86
CA TYR A 180 -21.54 19.13 3.71
C TYR A 180 -22.18 17.98 4.49
N MET A 181 -21.58 16.80 4.47
CA MET A 181 -22.07 15.63 5.21
C MET A 181 -21.93 15.82 6.72
N ALA A 182 -20.86 16.47 7.18
CA ALA A 182 -20.68 16.83 8.58
C ALA A 182 -21.76 17.79 9.08
N VAL A 183 -22.16 18.79 8.27
CA VAL A 183 -23.25 19.71 8.60
C VAL A 183 -24.61 19.02 8.63
N LYS A 184 -24.91 18.13 7.68
CA LYS A 184 -26.17 17.37 7.66
C LYS A 184 -26.28 16.32 8.77
N GLY A 185 -25.16 15.81 9.27
CA GLY A 185 -25.10 14.80 10.33
C GLY A 185 -25.35 15.31 11.74
N THR A 186 -25.41 16.63 11.96
CA THR A 186 -25.78 17.21 13.27
C THR A 186 -27.28 17.47 13.34
N PRO A 187 -28.04 16.81 14.25
CA PRO A 187 -29.40 17.23 14.54
C PRO A 187 -29.31 18.57 15.28
N THR A 188 -29.73 19.65 14.62
CA THR A 188 -29.96 20.94 15.26
C THR A 188 -31.05 20.77 16.31
N ARG A 189 -30.65 20.79 17.57
CA ARG A 189 -31.56 21.04 18.69
C ARG A 189 -31.92 22.52 18.60
N GLU A 190 -33.14 22.80 18.16
CA GLU A 190 -33.72 24.14 18.18
C GLU A 190 -33.74 24.63 19.64
N GLU A 191 -33.00 25.70 19.92
CA GLU A 191 -33.43 26.70 20.89
C GLU A 191 -33.28 28.09 20.27
N ASN A 192 -34.42 28.73 20.14
CA ASN A 192 -34.60 30.14 19.81
C ASN A 192 -33.72 31.02 20.71
N HIS A 193 -33.05 32.04 20.16
CA HIS A 193 -33.33 33.45 20.45
C HIS A 193 -32.39 34.39 19.64
N HIS A 194 -33.01 35.16 18.74
CA HIS A 194 -32.77 36.57 18.36
C HIS A 194 -31.35 37.16 18.28
N GLY A 195 -30.97 37.50 17.04
CA GLY A 195 -30.55 38.88 16.71
C GLY A 195 -29.16 39.07 16.05
N GLY A 196 -29.17 39.55 14.80
CA GLY A 196 -28.14 40.51 14.32
C GLY A 196 -27.26 40.15 13.11
N SER A 197 -27.70 40.60 11.93
CA SER A 197 -27.00 41.32 10.84
C SER A 197 -25.58 40.95 10.31
N MET A 198 -25.40 41.21 9.00
CA MET A 198 -24.29 40.91 8.07
C MET A 198 -22.93 41.62 8.29
N VAL A 199 -21.80 40.88 8.08
CA VAL A 199 -20.61 41.01 7.16
C VAL A 199 -20.06 42.42 6.77
N PRO A 200 -18.74 42.72 6.42
CA PRO A 200 -17.48 41.92 6.26
C PRO A 200 -16.12 42.49 6.84
N ALA A 201 -15.10 41.61 6.83
CA ALA A 201 -13.63 41.74 6.59
C ALA A 201 -12.82 43.03 6.92
N ARG A 202 -11.69 42.86 7.63
CA ARG A 202 -10.35 43.40 7.26
C ARG A 202 -9.19 42.85 8.11
N LYS A 203 -8.05 42.67 7.42
CA LYS A 203 -6.68 42.37 7.89
C LYS A 203 -6.23 43.21 9.09
N LEU A 204 -5.36 42.63 9.94
CA LEU A 204 -4.07 43.21 10.34
C LEU A 204 -3.08 42.11 10.76
N GLU A 205 -1.83 42.29 10.33
CA GLU A 205 -0.65 41.44 10.48
C GLU A 205 0.05 41.58 11.85
N LYS A 206 0.84 40.54 12.18
CA LYS A 206 2.10 40.52 12.98
C LYS A 206 1.97 40.93 14.47
N GLU A 207 2.59 40.29 15.45
CA GLU A 207 3.84 39.53 15.51
C GLU A 207 3.88 38.84 16.90
N ALA A 208 4.31 37.58 16.99
CA ALA A 208 5.07 37.07 18.13
C ALA A 208 5.69 35.71 17.77
N LYS A 209 7.00 35.76 17.51
CA LYS A 209 7.91 34.63 17.35
C LYS A 209 8.02 33.86 18.68
N ASN A 210 8.04 32.53 18.59
CA ASN A 210 9.11 31.63 19.07
C ASN A 210 8.54 30.25 19.40
N GLN A 211 8.80 29.28 18.53
CA GLN A 211 9.41 27.99 18.88
C GLN A 211 9.68 27.27 17.57
N GLY A 212 10.95 27.32 17.16
CA GLY A 212 11.43 26.47 16.10
C GLY A 212 11.60 25.06 16.64
N ASP A 213 11.17 24.08 15.88
CA ASP A 213 11.90 22.83 15.77
C ASP A 213 12.10 22.52 14.30
N SER A 214 13.37 22.30 14.00
CA SER A 214 13.95 22.17 12.67
C SER A 214 13.52 20.84 12.05
N LEU A 215 12.91 20.91 10.86
CA LEU A 215 12.87 19.79 9.93
C LEU A 215 14.32 19.47 9.54
N VAL A 216 14.86 18.39 10.11
CA VAL A 216 16.16 17.85 9.69
C VAL A 216 15.93 17.03 8.42
N PRO A 217 16.57 17.37 7.29
CA PRO A 217 16.58 16.52 6.11
C PRO A 217 17.29 15.20 6.44
N ALA A 218 16.84 14.11 5.82
CA ALA A 218 17.55 12.83 5.86
C ALA A 218 19.04 13.05 5.57
N LYS A 219 19.88 12.87 6.59
CA LYS A 219 21.33 12.82 6.38
C LYS A 219 21.62 11.58 5.57
N ASN A 220 22.21 11.77 4.40
CA ASN A 220 23.06 10.77 3.77
C ASN A 220 24.11 10.39 4.82
N LEU A 221 23.98 9.20 5.39
CA LEU A 221 25.03 8.62 6.21
C LEU A 221 25.99 7.95 5.24
N ASP A 222 27.13 8.58 5.03
CA ASP A 222 28.25 7.97 4.31
C ASP A 222 28.56 6.61 4.93
N ARG A 223 28.60 5.56 4.10
CA ARG A 223 28.95 4.21 4.53
C ARG A 223 30.42 4.20 4.95
N GLU A 224 30.69 4.26 6.25
CA GLU A 224 32.02 4.06 6.79
C GLU A 224 32.33 2.55 6.83
N VAL A 225 33.23 2.11 5.95
CA VAL A 225 33.71 0.72 5.90
C VAL A 225 34.56 0.46 7.14
N THR A 226 34.00 -0.22 8.14
CA THR A 226 34.74 -0.59 9.35
C THR A 226 35.48 -1.90 9.10
N LEU A 227 36.75 -1.81 8.72
CA LEU A 227 37.68 -2.95 8.73
C LEU A 227 38.19 -3.16 10.16
N GLN A 228 37.65 -4.13 10.89
CA GLN A 228 38.29 -4.68 12.09
C GLN A 228 38.77 -6.11 11.82
N GLY A 229 40.09 -6.30 11.85
CA GLY A 229 40.70 -7.63 12.02
C GLY A 229 40.70 -8.58 10.82
N GLY A 230 40.50 -8.11 9.58
CA GLY A 230 40.59 -8.96 8.39
C GLY A 230 39.41 -9.91 8.16
N TYR A 231 38.35 -9.81 8.97
CA TYR A 231 37.08 -10.50 8.76
C TYR A 231 36.05 -9.48 8.25
N MET A 232 35.50 -9.72 7.05
CA MET A 232 34.39 -8.94 6.51
C MET A 232 33.16 -9.13 7.40
N VAL A 233 32.72 -8.08 8.09
CA VAL A 233 31.44 -8.10 8.83
C VAL A 233 30.32 -8.20 7.79
N PRO A 234 29.33 -9.11 7.94
CA PRO A 234 28.23 -9.22 7.01
C PRO A 234 27.50 -7.87 6.86
N SER A 235 27.38 -7.37 5.63
CA SER A 235 26.56 -6.19 5.33
C SER A 235 25.09 -6.58 5.50
N ILE A 236 24.49 -6.21 6.62
CA ILE A 236 23.05 -6.34 6.83
C ILE A 236 22.35 -5.06 6.36
N ILE A 237 21.36 -5.23 5.48
CA ILE A 237 20.37 -4.20 5.20
C ILE A 237 19.29 -4.34 6.28
N PRO A 238 19.18 -3.40 7.23
CA PRO A 238 18.23 -3.50 8.33
C PRO A 238 16.79 -3.40 7.82
N ALA A 239 15.84 -3.95 8.59
CA ALA A 239 14.42 -3.98 8.22
C ALA A 239 13.85 -2.60 7.85
N ARG A 240 14.35 -1.51 8.46
CA ARG A 240 13.97 -0.12 8.16
C ARG A 240 14.31 0.34 6.74
N GLN A 241 15.29 -0.28 6.12
CA GLN A 241 15.69 0.00 4.74
C GLN A 241 15.00 -0.94 3.73
N LEU A 242 14.19 -1.88 4.22
CA LEU A 242 13.39 -2.76 3.37
C LEU A 242 12.04 -2.12 3.05
N GLN A 243 11.54 -2.35 1.84
CA GLN A 243 10.16 -2.08 1.48
C GLN A 243 9.29 -3.23 1.97
N ILE A 244 8.59 -3.03 3.08
CA ILE A 244 7.70 -4.01 3.69
C ILE A 244 6.24 -3.59 3.44
N THR A 245 5.39 -4.52 3.00
CA THR A 245 3.97 -4.24 2.80
C THR A 245 3.31 -3.68 4.07
N HIS A 246 2.70 -2.49 3.97
CA HIS A 246 2.01 -1.79 5.07
C HIS A 246 2.89 -1.48 6.29
N TYR A 247 4.20 -1.28 6.12
CA TYR A 247 5.15 -1.05 7.21
C TYR A 247 4.84 0.15 8.13
N ASP A 248 4.05 1.09 7.62
CA ASP A 248 3.59 2.32 8.29
C ASP A 248 2.31 2.10 9.12
N ASN A 249 1.66 0.96 8.95
CA ASN A 249 0.42 0.63 9.64
C ASN A 249 0.70 -0.07 10.98
N SER A 250 0.54 0.67 12.07
CA SER A 250 0.75 0.19 13.45
C SER A 250 -0.21 -0.93 13.90
N GLN A 251 -1.28 -1.23 13.14
CA GLN A 251 -2.16 -2.37 13.38
C GLN A 251 -1.70 -3.65 12.67
N LYS A 252 -0.73 -3.53 11.74
CA LYS A 252 -0.19 -4.62 10.92
C LYS A 252 1.25 -4.94 11.32
N TRP A 253 2.04 -3.93 11.65
CA TRP A 253 3.42 -4.05 12.07
C TRP A 253 3.71 -3.24 13.34
N ALA A 254 4.60 -3.75 14.17
CA ALA A 254 5.22 -3.03 15.27
C ALA A 254 6.72 -2.97 15.01
N TRP A 255 7.32 -1.81 15.26
CA TRP A 255 8.77 -1.65 15.25
C TRP A 255 9.25 -1.80 16.69
N ILE A 256 10.16 -2.75 16.92
CA ILE A 256 10.66 -3.07 18.26
C ILE A 256 12.18 -3.11 18.23
N PHE A 257 12.79 -2.72 19.35
CA PHE A 257 14.23 -2.85 19.52
C PHE A 257 14.57 -4.21 20.13
N ILE A 258 15.60 -4.84 19.59
CA ILE A 258 16.20 -6.05 20.15
C ILE A 258 17.66 -5.77 20.49
N ASN A 259 18.15 -6.45 21.52
CA ASN A 259 19.55 -6.39 21.92
C ASN A 259 20.22 -7.68 21.46
N GLU A 260 21.23 -7.56 20.59
CA GLU A 260 22.09 -8.67 20.26
C GLU A 260 23.49 -8.47 20.89
N ALA A 261 23.91 -9.47 21.66
CA ALA A 261 25.28 -9.55 22.17
C ALA A 261 26.25 -9.79 20.99
N PRO A 262 27.51 -9.30 21.06
CA PRO A 262 28.20 -8.77 22.23
C PRO A 262 28.18 -7.23 22.35
N ASN A 263 27.62 -6.50 21.39
CA ASN A 263 27.82 -5.04 21.29
C ASN A 263 26.66 -4.18 21.83
N TYR A 264 25.55 -4.77 22.28
CA TYR A 264 24.41 -4.03 22.85
C TYR A 264 23.86 -2.91 21.94
N GLU A 265 24.08 -2.99 20.62
CA GLU A 265 23.43 -2.07 19.70
C GLU A 265 21.94 -2.43 19.62
N GLU A 266 21.09 -1.49 20.02
CA GLU A 266 19.64 -1.62 19.90
C GLU A 266 19.29 -1.66 18.42
N LEU A 267 18.97 -2.86 17.92
CA LEU A 267 18.58 -3.06 16.54
C LEU A 267 17.06 -2.99 16.42
N GLU A 268 16.57 -2.05 15.61
CA GLU A 268 15.15 -1.95 15.34
C GLU A 268 14.72 -2.98 14.28
N VAL A 269 13.77 -3.83 14.63
CA VAL A 269 13.25 -4.91 13.78
C VAL A 269 11.74 -4.75 13.55
N ALA A 270 11.25 -5.28 12.43
CA ALA A 270 9.84 -5.24 12.07
C ALA A 270 9.13 -6.50 12.56
N LYS A 271 8.22 -6.36 13.53
CA LYS A 271 7.38 -7.44 14.05
C LYS A 271 5.99 -7.39 13.43
N MET A 272 5.58 -8.48 12.80
CA MET A 272 4.26 -8.64 12.19
C MET A 272 3.19 -8.90 13.25
N ILE A 273 2.21 -8.00 13.35
CA ILE A 273 1.03 -8.16 14.19
C ILE A 273 0.00 -9.03 13.48
N LYS A 274 -0.36 -8.64 12.24
CA LYS A 274 -1.32 -9.35 11.39
C LYS A 274 -1.34 -8.81 9.96
N ILE A 275 -1.20 -9.69 8.97
CA ILE A 275 -1.44 -9.37 7.55
C ILE A 275 -2.01 -10.61 6.84
N HIS A 276 -2.47 -10.47 5.61
CA HIS A 276 -3.05 -11.57 4.82
C HIS A 276 -2.15 -11.96 3.63
N TRP A 277 -1.43 -11.00 3.08
CA TRP A 277 -0.36 -11.23 2.12
C TRP A 277 0.89 -10.51 2.58
N LEU A 278 2.03 -11.06 2.17
CA LEU A 278 3.35 -10.56 2.52
C LEU A 278 4.09 -10.17 1.25
N LYS A 279 4.75 -9.01 1.25
CA LYS A 279 5.86 -8.71 0.34
C LYS A 279 6.90 -7.91 1.12
N ILE A 280 8.14 -8.38 1.05
CA ILE A 280 9.31 -7.70 1.58
C ILE A 280 10.31 -7.62 0.44
N VAL A 281 10.73 -6.41 0.11
CA VAL A 281 11.75 -6.16 -0.92
C VAL A 281 12.90 -5.45 -0.26
N GLY A 282 14.12 -5.86 -0.55
CA GLY A 282 15.28 -4.99 -0.36
C GLY A 282 16.14 -4.95 -1.61
N THR A 283 16.93 -3.89 -1.66
CA THR A 283 17.79 -3.58 -2.79
C THR A 283 19.20 -3.29 -2.30
N TYR A 284 20.17 -3.82 -3.02
CA TYR A 284 21.58 -3.46 -2.91
C TYR A 284 21.94 -2.66 -4.16
N GLU A 285 21.97 -1.34 -4.03
CA GLU A 285 22.00 -0.41 -5.18
C GLU A 285 23.35 -0.38 -5.92
N ASP A 286 24.45 -0.70 -5.24
CA ASP A 286 25.80 -0.67 -5.84
C ASP A 286 26.68 -1.81 -5.31
N THR A 287 27.08 -2.71 -6.19
CA THR A 287 27.97 -3.85 -5.90
C THR A 287 29.46 -3.53 -5.98
N SER A 288 29.85 -2.26 -6.13
CA SER A 288 31.25 -1.85 -6.29
C SER A 288 32.15 -2.21 -5.09
N ASP A 289 31.53 -2.38 -3.91
CA ASP A 289 32.19 -2.78 -2.66
C ASP A 289 32.38 -4.31 -2.51
N LEU A 290 31.72 -5.12 -3.35
CA LEU A 290 31.89 -6.58 -3.35
C LEU A 290 33.18 -7.01 -4.06
N THR A 291 33.70 -8.18 -3.70
CA THR A 291 34.84 -8.80 -4.39
C THR A 291 34.38 -9.39 -5.74
N PRO A 292 34.82 -8.86 -6.89
CA PRO A 292 34.36 -9.34 -8.20
C PRO A 292 34.64 -10.83 -8.41
N GLY A 293 33.69 -11.54 -9.01
CA GLY A 293 33.80 -12.97 -9.30
C GLY A 293 33.60 -13.89 -8.09
N ALA A 294 33.58 -13.35 -6.86
CA ALA A 294 33.21 -14.13 -5.68
C ALA A 294 31.69 -14.34 -5.62
N LYS A 295 31.28 -15.49 -5.07
CA LYS A 295 29.87 -15.80 -4.84
C LYS A 295 29.40 -15.21 -3.51
N TYR A 296 28.20 -14.67 -3.52
CA TYR A 296 27.52 -14.11 -2.36
C TYR A 296 26.13 -14.71 -2.26
N GLU A 297 25.67 -14.91 -1.03
CA GLU A 297 24.28 -15.22 -0.74
C GLU A 297 23.57 -14.02 -0.13
N ALA A 298 22.29 -13.89 -0.46
CA ALA A 298 21.37 -12.97 0.19
C ALA A 298 20.38 -13.77 1.04
N VAL A 299 20.35 -13.54 2.35
CA VAL A 299 19.50 -14.27 3.30
C VAL A 299 18.62 -13.29 4.08
N PHE A 300 17.31 -13.55 4.11
CA PHE A 300 16.40 -12.85 5.02
C PHE A 300 16.62 -13.38 6.43
N GLN A 301 17.00 -12.49 7.36
CA GLN A 301 17.15 -12.83 8.77
C GLN A 301 15.81 -12.61 9.46
N VAL A 302 15.15 -13.71 9.82
CA VAL A 302 13.79 -13.68 10.36
C VAL A 302 13.63 -14.58 11.57
N LYS A 303 12.57 -14.38 12.32
CA LYS A 303 12.14 -15.27 13.40
C LYS A 303 10.63 -15.47 13.30
N LEU A 304 10.15 -16.69 13.53
CA LEU A 304 8.71 -16.95 13.69
C LEU A 304 8.43 -17.23 15.16
N GLU A 305 7.58 -16.40 15.78
CA GLU A 305 7.16 -16.58 17.17
C GLU A 305 6.39 -17.88 17.38
N ASP A 306 6.40 -18.43 18.60
CA ASP A 306 5.73 -19.70 18.93
C ASP A 306 4.23 -19.72 18.61
N ASN A 307 3.60 -18.53 18.63
CA ASN A 307 2.18 -18.34 18.33
C ASN A 307 1.92 -17.91 16.86
N ALA A 308 2.91 -18.05 15.98
CA ALA A 308 2.77 -17.73 14.58
C ALA A 308 1.72 -18.63 13.91
N ILE A 309 0.92 -18.05 13.02
CA ILE A 309 -0.16 -18.72 12.29
C ILE A 309 -0.18 -18.24 10.83
N GLY A 310 -0.83 -19.00 9.95
CA GLY A 310 -1.03 -18.63 8.54
C GLY A 310 0.14 -18.94 7.60
N TRP A 311 1.11 -19.77 8.05
CA TRP A 311 2.33 -20.13 7.30
C TRP A 311 2.27 -21.51 6.63
N GLU A 312 1.06 -22.06 6.43
CA GLU A 312 0.85 -23.39 5.83
C GLU A 312 1.28 -23.47 4.36
N GLN A 313 1.19 -22.35 3.64
CA GLN A 313 1.71 -22.24 2.28
C GLN A 313 3.16 -21.77 2.32
N PRO A 314 3.99 -22.13 1.32
CA PRO A 314 5.35 -21.63 1.22
C PRO A 314 5.38 -20.17 0.75
N VAL A 315 6.37 -19.41 1.22
CA VAL A 315 6.70 -18.11 0.65
C VAL A 315 7.52 -18.29 -0.62
N THR A 316 7.36 -17.40 -1.60
CA THR A 316 8.24 -17.33 -2.76
C THR A 316 9.34 -16.31 -2.51
N LEU A 317 10.59 -16.73 -2.66
CA LEU A 317 11.75 -15.87 -2.65
C LEU A 317 12.23 -15.67 -4.08
N LYS A 318 12.67 -14.45 -4.36
CA LYS A 318 13.20 -14.07 -5.66
C LYS A 318 14.45 -13.25 -5.48
N LEU A 319 15.51 -13.60 -6.22
CA LEU A 319 16.69 -12.78 -6.40
C LEU A 319 16.78 -12.32 -7.86
N LYS A 320 17.14 -11.06 -8.09
CA LYS A 320 17.34 -10.45 -9.40
C LYS A 320 18.65 -9.66 -9.41
N VAL A 321 19.43 -9.79 -10.47
CA VAL A 321 20.67 -9.04 -10.69
C VAL A 321 20.49 -8.14 -11.91
N GLU A 322 20.30 -6.85 -11.70
CA GLU A 322 20.09 -5.86 -12.74
C GLU A 322 21.41 -5.15 -13.05
N GLN A 323 21.97 -5.39 -14.24
CA GLN A 323 23.17 -4.71 -14.71
C GLN A 323 22.85 -3.25 -15.06
N HIS A 324 23.87 -2.38 -15.06
CA HIS A 324 23.70 -0.96 -15.39
C HIS A 324 23.21 -0.72 -16.84
N ASP A 325 23.41 -1.68 -17.75
CA ASP A 325 22.86 -1.62 -19.11
C ASP A 325 21.37 -2.04 -19.19
N GLY A 326 20.74 -2.34 -18.04
CA GLY A 326 19.36 -2.76 -17.93
C GLY A 326 19.12 -4.24 -18.23
N SER A 327 20.17 -5.01 -18.55
CA SER A 327 20.05 -6.46 -18.70
C SER A 327 19.84 -7.14 -17.34
N ASP A 328 18.98 -8.16 -17.32
CA ASP A 328 18.71 -9.02 -16.16
C ASP A 328 19.26 -10.41 -16.49
N ASP A 329 20.24 -10.85 -15.72
CA ASP A 329 21.00 -12.08 -16.03
C ASP A 329 20.64 -13.24 -15.09
N ASN A 330 19.95 -13.00 -13.96
CA ASN A 330 19.85 -14.05 -12.95
C ASN A 330 18.63 -13.92 -12.04
N ARG A 331 17.48 -14.32 -12.58
CA ARG A 331 16.25 -14.45 -11.81
C ARG A 331 16.15 -15.87 -11.24
N VAL A 332 16.29 -15.98 -9.92
CA VAL A 332 16.07 -17.24 -9.20
C VAL A 332 14.82 -17.10 -8.36
N ASP A 333 13.75 -17.78 -8.76
CA ASP A 333 12.53 -17.92 -7.97
C ASP A 333 12.60 -19.27 -7.21
N ARG A 334 12.28 -19.27 -5.92
CA ARG A 334 12.26 -20.46 -5.06
C ARG A 334 11.16 -20.38 -4.03
N ASN A 335 10.70 -21.52 -3.54
CA ASN A 335 9.67 -21.58 -2.51
C ASN A 335 10.26 -22.17 -1.22
N GLU A 336 9.91 -21.57 -0.08
CA GLU A 336 10.35 -22.01 1.24
C GLU A 336 9.14 -22.12 2.19
N SER A 337 9.06 -23.22 2.93
CA SER A 337 8.04 -23.41 3.97
C SER A 337 8.49 -22.69 5.25
N LEU A 338 7.80 -21.60 5.64
CA LEU A 338 8.16 -20.92 6.88
C LEU A 338 7.62 -21.62 8.13
N LYS A 339 6.62 -22.50 7.98
CA LYS A 339 5.99 -23.23 9.08
C LYS A 339 6.99 -24.04 9.90
N ASP A 340 8.01 -24.60 9.24
CA ASP A 340 9.00 -25.48 9.86
C ASP A 340 9.97 -24.73 10.79
N TYR A 341 9.94 -23.38 10.77
CA TYR A 341 10.77 -22.51 11.61
C TYR A 341 9.98 -21.86 12.76
N ILE A 342 8.71 -22.21 12.96
CA ILE A 342 7.89 -21.67 14.06
C ILE A 342 8.51 -22.07 15.42
N GLY A 343 8.73 -21.06 16.26
CA GLY A 343 9.34 -21.22 17.58
C GLY A 343 10.86 -21.39 17.56
N HIS A 344 11.48 -21.39 16.38
CA HIS A 344 12.94 -21.35 16.28
C HIS A 344 13.45 -19.96 16.67
N ASN A 345 14.75 -19.87 16.96
CA ASN A 345 15.41 -18.56 17.09
C ASN A 345 15.55 -17.89 15.71
N TRP A 346 16.40 -16.86 15.58
CA TRP A 346 16.72 -16.28 14.27
C TRP A 346 17.15 -17.35 13.26
N VAL A 347 16.52 -17.34 12.09
CA VAL A 347 16.79 -18.21 10.95
C VAL A 347 17.15 -17.38 9.73
N ASP A 348 18.04 -17.93 8.92
CA ASP A 348 18.44 -17.36 7.63
C ASP A 348 17.61 -18.03 6.52
N ILE A 349 16.73 -17.27 5.86
CA ILE A 349 15.94 -17.73 4.72
C ILE A 349 16.62 -17.29 3.43
N LEU A 350 17.20 -18.25 2.71
CA LEU A 350 18.01 -17.97 1.52
C LEU A 350 17.16 -17.46 0.35
N ALA A 351 17.34 -16.19 -0.02
CA ALA A 351 16.70 -15.59 -1.19
C ALA A 351 17.35 -16.04 -2.50
N GLY A 352 18.67 -16.20 -2.50
CA GLY A 352 19.43 -16.68 -3.64
C GLY A 352 20.93 -16.47 -3.50
N VAL A 353 21.67 -16.98 -4.48
CA VAL A 353 23.14 -16.83 -4.60
C VAL A 353 23.43 -16.13 -5.91
N PHE A 354 24.38 -15.21 -5.91
CA PHE A 354 24.83 -14.49 -7.10
C PHE A 354 26.35 -14.38 -7.12
N VAL A 355 26.91 -14.14 -8.31
CA VAL A 355 28.33 -13.83 -8.48
C VAL A 355 28.46 -12.31 -8.54
N ALA A 356 29.34 -11.75 -7.72
CA ALA A 356 29.56 -10.30 -7.71
C ALA A 356 30.09 -9.83 -9.08
N PRO A 357 29.47 -8.81 -9.69
CA PRO A 357 29.85 -8.34 -11.02
C PRO A 357 31.21 -7.61 -10.99
N PRO A 358 31.83 -7.38 -12.17
CA PRO A 358 33.04 -6.58 -12.28
C PRO A 358 32.86 -5.16 -11.70
N ARG A 359 33.88 -4.62 -11.01
CA ARG A 359 33.81 -3.26 -10.41
C ARG A 359 33.47 -2.15 -11.39
N ASN A 360 33.89 -2.29 -12.64
CA ASN A 360 33.62 -1.31 -13.71
C ASN A 360 32.22 -1.46 -14.34
N LYS A 361 31.43 -2.43 -13.89
CA LYS A 361 30.05 -2.69 -14.29
C LYS A 361 29.23 -3.08 -13.04
N PRO A 362 29.01 -2.15 -12.10
CA PRO A 362 28.22 -2.46 -10.91
C PRO A 362 26.78 -2.83 -11.31
N ALA A 363 26.16 -3.68 -10.51
CA ALA A 363 24.79 -4.11 -10.67
C ALA A 363 23.97 -3.72 -9.43
N LYS A 364 22.66 -3.65 -9.62
CA LYS A 364 21.69 -3.59 -8.55
C LYS A 364 21.19 -5.00 -8.24
N ILE A 365 21.27 -5.40 -6.98
CA ILE A 365 20.73 -6.70 -6.53
C ILE A 365 19.38 -6.44 -5.85
N THR A 366 18.32 -7.07 -6.33
CA THR A 366 16.99 -7.01 -5.70
C THR A 366 16.63 -8.38 -5.16
N PHE A 367 16.25 -8.44 -3.88
CA PHE A 367 15.78 -9.65 -3.23
C PHE A 367 14.36 -9.43 -2.69
N THR A 368 13.48 -10.39 -2.91
CA THR A 368 12.07 -10.32 -2.54
C THR A 368 11.65 -11.59 -1.81
N MET A 369 10.92 -11.44 -0.72
CA MET A 369 10.13 -12.51 -0.09
C MET A 369 8.66 -12.14 -0.21
N PHE A 370 7.84 -13.00 -0.78
CA PHE A 370 6.42 -12.70 -0.95
C PHE A 370 5.53 -13.93 -0.85
N GLN A 371 4.28 -13.68 -0.47
CA GLN A 371 3.22 -14.68 -0.46
C GLN A 371 1.87 -13.98 -0.57
N TYR A 372 1.24 -14.11 -1.73
CA TYR A 372 0.00 -13.40 -2.08
C TYR A 372 -1.27 -14.26 -1.91
N VAL A 373 -1.14 -15.59 -1.81
CA VAL A 373 -2.28 -16.50 -1.88
C VAL A 373 -2.52 -17.21 -0.54
N THR A 374 -3.32 -16.60 0.34
CA THR A 374 -4.08 -17.35 1.37
C THR A 374 -5.28 -16.52 1.85
N ASP A 375 -6.41 -17.16 2.12
CA ASP A 375 -7.49 -16.56 2.92
C ASP A 375 -7.11 -16.42 4.41
N ASP A 376 -6.01 -17.08 4.82
CA ASP A 376 -5.57 -17.15 6.21
C ASP A 376 -4.82 -15.90 6.68
N LYS A 377 -5.16 -15.47 7.90
CA LYS A 377 -4.46 -14.41 8.64
C LYS A 377 -3.07 -14.90 9.06
N LYS A 378 -2.03 -14.17 8.66
CA LYS A 378 -0.63 -14.40 9.05
C LYS A 378 -0.24 -13.55 10.25
N LYS A 379 0.51 -14.14 11.18
CA LYS A 379 1.07 -13.45 12.34
C LYS A 379 2.41 -14.05 12.75
N GLY A 380 3.16 -13.31 13.57
CA GLY A 380 4.30 -13.85 14.31
C GLY A 380 5.63 -13.86 13.56
N LEU A 381 5.70 -13.33 12.33
CA LEU A 381 6.99 -13.11 11.67
C LEU A 381 7.66 -11.85 12.21
N VAL A 382 8.92 -11.96 12.58
CA VAL A 382 9.80 -10.85 12.94
C VAL A 382 10.93 -10.78 11.92
N VAL A 383 11.20 -9.61 11.37
CA VAL A 383 12.17 -9.38 10.30
C VAL A 383 13.25 -8.46 10.82
N LYS A 384 14.49 -8.96 10.82
CA LYS A 384 15.67 -8.20 11.20
C LYS A 384 16.25 -7.41 10.03
N GLY A 385 16.31 -8.05 8.86
CA GLY A 385 16.94 -7.46 7.69
C GLY A 385 17.30 -8.52 6.66
N VAL A 386 18.16 -8.13 5.72
CA VAL A 386 18.77 -9.06 4.77
C VAL A 386 20.27 -8.95 4.85
N ALA A 387 20.93 -10.08 5.11
CA ALA A 387 22.38 -10.16 5.12
C ALA A 387 22.88 -10.56 3.73
N ILE A 388 23.91 -9.86 3.26
CA ILE A 388 24.67 -10.21 2.06
C ILE A 388 26.07 -10.61 2.52
N ARG A 389 26.46 -11.85 2.24
CA ARG A 389 27.75 -12.39 2.69
C ARG A 389 28.36 -13.34 1.67
N PRO A 390 29.69 -13.48 1.64
CA PRO A 390 30.35 -14.44 0.76
C PRO A 390 29.87 -15.87 1.06
N THR A 391 29.70 -16.68 0.01
CA THR A 391 29.54 -18.13 0.19
C THR A 391 30.93 -18.75 0.28
N ASN A 392 31.19 -19.56 1.30
CA ASN A 392 32.45 -20.31 1.44
C ASN A 392 32.70 -21.29 0.28
#